data_AF-A0A9E7MWQ2-F1
#
_entry.id   AF-A0A9E7MWQ2-F1
#
_cell.length_a   1.000
_cell.length_b   1.000
_cell.length_c   1.000
_cell.angle_alpha   90.00
_cell.angle_beta   90.00
_cell.angle_gamma   90.00
#
_symmetry.space_group_name_H-M   'P 1'
#
loop_
_entity.id
_entity.type
_entity.pdbx_description
1 polymer ?
#
loop_
_entity_poly.entity_id
_entity_poly.type
_entity_poly.pdbx_seq_one_letter_code
_entity_poly.pdbx_strand_id
1 'polypeptide(L)'
;MKSPELLRETAKVLEETEEKIKSLTVLSPRRKQSALNKIREAKENFRKLADDVVIDNEELANFFLKRAVRLKNATNDKTIEKLGEKEYMKDVEAMLKYSKAAPYDFAGYMKYVNRAYKAYVWGMVSFFVTTTFLPVEFKITSLILLIPILLSLLSLRKRGYTGLMLAFAAVPIPLITGALAVRAYSEVFITPNALQEAAQGLGVSATTAQIIAGVMVLFGIAELLLLSYAIYMFYKHRHAFL
;
A
#
# COMPACT_ATOMS: atom_id res chain seq x y z
N MET A 1 -25.50 8.99 -13.59
CA MET A 1 -24.28 8.15 -13.60
C MET A 1 -24.73 6.71 -13.67
N LYS A 2 -24.12 5.88 -14.52
CA LYS A 2 -24.54 4.48 -14.68
C LYS A 2 -23.82 3.53 -13.73
N SER A 3 -22.61 3.88 -13.29
CA SER A 3 -21.85 3.05 -12.36
C SER A 3 -22.59 2.72 -11.05
N PRO A 4 -23.28 3.65 -10.38
CA PRO A 4 -24.07 3.34 -9.19
C PRO A 4 -25.09 2.22 -9.38
N GLU A 5 -25.81 2.23 -10.50
CA GLU A 5 -26.83 1.21 -10.81
C GLU A 5 -26.19 -0.16 -11.01
N LEU A 6 -25.12 -0.23 -11.81
CA LEU A 6 -24.36 -1.46 -12.05
C LEU A 6 -23.72 -2.03 -10.78
N LEU A 7 -23.27 -1.16 -9.87
CA LEU A 7 -22.72 -1.57 -8.58
C LEU A 7 -23.81 -2.12 -7.64
N ARG A 8 -25.01 -1.52 -7.62
CA ARG A 8 -26.17 -2.06 -6.89
C ARG A 8 -26.60 -3.40 -7.46
N GLU A 9 -26.63 -3.54 -8.78
CA GLU A 9 -26.92 -4.81 -9.44
C GLU A 9 -25.87 -5.87 -9.12
N THR A 10 -24.59 -5.49 -9.11
CA THR A 10 -23.50 -6.38 -8.69
C THR A 10 -23.72 -6.89 -7.26
N ALA A 11 -24.10 -6.00 -6.32
CA ALA A 11 -24.42 -6.39 -4.95
C ALA A 11 -25.61 -7.38 -4.90
N LYS A 12 -26.66 -7.13 -5.68
CA LYS A 12 -27.82 -8.05 -5.79
C LYS A 12 -27.43 -9.43 -6.32
N VAL A 13 -26.59 -9.49 -7.36
CA VAL A 13 -26.08 -10.76 -7.90
C VAL A 13 -25.24 -11.53 -6.85
N LEU A 14 -24.48 -10.81 -6.03
CA LEU A 14 -23.73 -11.42 -4.93
C LEU A 14 -24.63 -11.90 -3.79
N GLU A 15 -25.78 -11.25 -3.55
CA GLU A 15 -26.80 -11.74 -2.62
C GLU A 15 -27.40 -13.06 -3.09
N GLU A 16 -27.76 -13.17 -4.37
CA GLU A 16 -28.21 -14.45 -4.96
C GLU A 16 -27.11 -15.53 -4.89
N THR A 17 -25.84 -15.12 -5.03
CA THR A 17 -24.69 -16.02 -4.88
C THR A 17 -24.55 -16.52 -3.44
N GLU A 18 -24.74 -15.64 -2.44
CA GLU A 18 -24.74 -16.00 -1.02
C GLU A 18 -25.78 -17.10 -0.73
N GLU A 19 -27.01 -16.95 -1.24
CA GLU A 19 -28.05 -17.98 -1.07
C GLU A 19 -27.67 -19.32 -1.73
N LYS A 20 -27.12 -19.28 -2.95
CA LYS A 20 -26.64 -20.51 -3.61
C LYS A 20 -25.51 -21.20 -2.84
N ILE A 21 -24.61 -20.44 -2.21
CA ILE A 21 -23.54 -21.02 -1.39
C ILE A 21 -24.14 -21.80 -0.22
N LYS A 22 -25.21 -21.30 0.41
CA LYS A 22 -25.87 -21.99 1.53
C LYS A 22 -26.41 -23.36 1.13
N SER A 23 -26.83 -23.56 -0.12
CA SER A 23 -27.31 -24.86 -0.62
C SER A 23 -26.20 -25.81 -1.09
N LEU A 24 -24.94 -25.38 -1.19
CA LEU A 24 -23.84 -26.24 -1.65
C LEU A 24 -23.56 -27.38 -0.67
N THR A 25 -23.32 -28.57 -1.23
CA THR A 25 -22.94 -29.78 -0.47
C THR A 25 -21.49 -30.19 -0.74
N VAL A 26 -20.94 -29.80 -1.91
CA VAL A 26 -19.57 -30.13 -2.32
C VAL A 26 -18.47 -29.44 -1.51
N LEU A 27 -18.77 -28.29 -0.89
CA LEU A 27 -17.79 -27.53 -0.12
C LEU A 27 -17.69 -28.08 1.30
N SER A 28 -16.46 -28.23 1.80
CA SER A 28 -16.26 -28.49 3.24
C SER A 28 -16.89 -27.38 4.10
N PRO A 29 -17.38 -27.66 5.32
CA PRO A 29 -18.03 -26.66 6.17
C PRO A 29 -17.18 -25.40 6.38
N ARG A 30 -15.86 -25.58 6.55
CA ARG A 30 -14.90 -24.48 6.70
C ARG A 30 -14.81 -23.61 5.44
N ARG A 31 -14.74 -24.20 4.25
CA ARG A 31 -14.66 -23.44 3.00
C ARG A 31 -15.98 -22.77 2.65
N LYS A 32 -17.10 -23.44 2.88
CA LYS A 32 -18.45 -22.88 2.75
C LYS A 32 -18.61 -21.62 3.60
N GLN A 33 -18.25 -21.68 4.88
CA GLN A 33 -18.29 -20.51 5.77
C GLN A 33 -17.34 -19.40 5.30
N SER A 34 -16.13 -19.74 4.85
CA SER A 34 -15.19 -18.76 4.31
C SER A 34 -15.76 -18.06 3.07
N ALA A 35 -16.39 -18.81 2.16
CA ALA A 35 -17.01 -18.24 0.96
C ALA A 35 -18.17 -17.31 1.31
N LEU A 36 -19.07 -17.72 2.22
CA LEU A 36 -20.17 -16.87 2.71
C LEU A 36 -19.66 -15.54 3.28
N ASN A 37 -18.64 -15.60 4.14
CA ASN A 37 -18.08 -14.38 4.74
C ASN A 37 -17.50 -13.43 3.67
N LYS A 38 -16.74 -13.98 2.70
CA LYS A 38 -16.13 -13.19 1.63
C LYS A 38 -17.17 -12.57 0.69
N ILE A 39 -18.20 -13.32 0.30
CA ILE A 39 -19.27 -12.83 -0.57
C ILE A 39 -20.13 -11.79 0.15
N ARG A 40 -20.45 -12.00 1.43
CA ARG A 40 -21.17 -11.02 2.23
C ARG A 40 -20.41 -9.70 2.35
N GLU A 41 -19.11 -9.77 2.66
CA GLU A 41 -18.26 -8.57 2.71
C GLU A 41 -18.21 -7.87 1.34
N ALA A 42 -18.05 -8.61 0.24
CA ALA A 42 -18.03 -8.05 -1.11
C ALA A 42 -19.36 -7.37 -1.49
N LYS A 43 -20.49 -8.01 -1.17
CA LYS A 43 -21.83 -7.46 -1.35
C LYS A 43 -21.98 -6.11 -0.65
N GLU A 44 -21.66 -6.06 0.65
CA GLU A 44 -21.78 -4.84 1.45
C GLU A 44 -20.86 -3.72 0.94
N ASN A 45 -19.64 -4.07 0.52
CA ASN A 45 -18.71 -3.12 -0.07
C ASN A 45 -19.27 -2.48 -1.35
N PHE A 46 -19.78 -3.29 -2.29
CA PHE A 46 -20.36 -2.74 -3.52
C PHE A 46 -21.64 -1.95 -3.27
N ARG A 47 -22.47 -2.38 -2.33
CA ARG A 47 -23.70 -1.68 -1.95
C ARG A 47 -23.39 -0.28 -1.42
N LYS A 48 -22.46 -0.18 -0.45
CA LYS A 48 -22.01 1.12 0.11
C LYS A 48 -21.34 1.98 -0.96
N LEU A 49 -20.47 1.38 -1.77
CA LEU A 49 -19.75 2.11 -2.81
C LEU A 49 -20.70 2.76 -3.83
N ALA A 50 -21.82 2.11 -4.15
CA ALA A 50 -22.79 2.65 -5.09
C ALA A 50 -23.37 4.01 -4.66
N ASP A 51 -23.42 4.27 -3.35
CA ASP A 51 -23.91 5.54 -2.80
C ASP A 51 -22.79 6.60 -2.71
N ASP A 52 -21.52 6.17 -2.70
CA ASP A 52 -20.32 7.01 -2.58
C ASP A 52 -19.62 7.29 -3.93
N VAL A 53 -20.26 6.99 -5.06
CA VAL A 53 -19.62 7.14 -6.39
C VAL A 53 -19.42 8.62 -6.73
N VAL A 54 -18.17 9.01 -6.96
CA VAL A 54 -17.79 10.35 -7.42
C VAL A 54 -17.26 10.31 -8.87
N ILE A 55 -16.75 9.16 -9.32
CA ILE A 55 -16.19 8.97 -10.67
C ILE A 55 -17.06 7.94 -11.40
N ASP A 56 -17.63 8.32 -12.56
CA ASP A 56 -18.39 7.37 -13.39
C ASP A 56 -17.41 6.56 -14.26
N ASN A 57 -17.32 5.26 -14.01
CA ASN A 57 -16.54 4.31 -14.81
C ASN A 57 -17.42 3.09 -15.13
N GLU A 58 -18.29 3.28 -16.12
CA GLU A 58 -19.27 2.29 -16.56
C GLU A 58 -18.61 0.97 -17.01
N GLU A 59 -17.44 1.04 -17.66
CA GLU A 59 -16.74 -0.14 -18.15
C GLU A 59 -16.27 -1.04 -16.99
N LEU A 60 -15.66 -0.44 -15.96
CA LEU A 60 -15.20 -1.18 -14.79
C LEU A 60 -16.37 -1.71 -13.96
N ALA A 61 -17.44 -0.93 -13.81
CA ALA A 61 -18.65 -1.39 -13.12
C ALA A 61 -19.28 -2.59 -13.85
N ASN A 62 -19.36 -2.54 -15.18
CA ASN A 62 -19.80 -3.66 -16.01
C ASN A 62 -18.87 -4.87 -15.90
N PHE A 63 -17.56 -4.66 -15.81
CA PHE A 63 -16.61 -5.74 -15.59
C PHE A 63 -16.89 -6.48 -14.27
N PHE A 64 -17.17 -5.74 -13.18
CA PHE A 64 -17.54 -6.33 -11.90
C PHE A 64 -18.85 -7.11 -11.98
N LEU A 65 -19.89 -6.55 -12.62
CA LEU A 65 -21.17 -7.24 -12.82
C LEU A 65 -20.98 -8.55 -13.60
N LYS A 66 -20.26 -8.51 -14.73
CA LYS A 66 -19.95 -9.70 -15.55
C LYS A 66 -19.18 -10.76 -14.76
N ARG A 67 -18.32 -10.37 -13.82
CA ARG A 67 -17.60 -11.30 -12.94
C ARG A 67 -18.53 -11.89 -11.88
N ALA A 68 -19.37 -11.08 -11.24
CA ALA A 68 -20.35 -11.53 -10.26
C ALA A 68 -21.37 -12.52 -10.87
N VAL A 69 -21.87 -12.25 -12.07
CA VAL A 69 -22.81 -13.16 -12.77
C VAL A 69 -22.13 -14.48 -13.11
N ARG A 70 -20.88 -14.46 -13.58
CA ARG A 70 -20.10 -15.69 -13.82
C ARG A 70 -19.94 -16.51 -12.55
N LEU A 71 -19.58 -15.87 -11.43
CA LEU A 71 -19.46 -16.55 -10.14
C LEU A 71 -20.79 -17.15 -9.67
N LYS A 72 -21.90 -16.40 -9.77
CA LYS A 72 -23.25 -16.90 -9.46
C LYS A 72 -23.61 -18.15 -10.26
N ASN A 73 -23.26 -18.16 -11.54
CA ASN A 73 -23.56 -19.28 -12.44
C ASN A 73 -22.66 -20.48 -12.15
N ALA A 74 -21.41 -20.26 -11.74
CA ALA A 74 -20.48 -21.30 -11.30
C ALA A 74 -20.78 -21.87 -9.91
N THR A 75 -21.62 -21.19 -9.12
CA THR A 75 -21.99 -21.61 -7.75
C THR A 75 -23.10 -22.68 -7.80
N ASN A 76 -22.72 -23.92 -8.11
CA ASN A 76 -23.53 -25.12 -7.98
C ASN A 76 -22.62 -26.34 -7.87
N ASP A 77 -23.10 -27.42 -7.23
CA ASP A 77 -22.27 -28.60 -6.91
C ASP A 77 -21.61 -29.18 -8.18
N LYS A 78 -22.38 -29.46 -9.23
CA LYS A 78 -21.88 -30.01 -10.51
C LYS A 78 -20.73 -29.19 -11.12
N THR A 79 -20.83 -27.86 -11.08
CA THR A 79 -19.80 -26.99 -11.68
C THR A 79 -18.55 -26.94 -10.81
N ILE A 80 -18.72 -26.89 -9.49
CA ILE A 80 -17.59 -26.84 -8.54
C ILE A 80 -16.84 -28.17 -8.52
N GLU A 81 -17.52 -29.31 -8.63
CA GLU A 81 -16.87 -30.62 -8.78
C GLU A 81 -16.00 -30.68 -10.03
N LYS A 82 -16.47 -30.13 -11.15
CA LYS A 82 -15.72 -30.09 -12.41
C LYS A 82 -14.56 -29.09 -12.37
N LEU A 83 -14.78 -27.91 -11.80
CA LEU A 83 -13.79 -26.82 -11.73
C LEU A 83 -12.72 -27.07 -10.67
N GLY A 84 -13.10 -27.76 -9.58
CA GLY A 84 -12.32 -27.94 -8.38
C GLY A 84 -12.58 -26.85 -7.34
N GLU A 85 -12.68 -27.28 -6.07
CA GLU A 85 -12.96 -26.41 -4.91
C GLU A 85 -11.95 -25.25 -4.79
N LYS A 86 -10.67 -25.49 -5.11
CA LYS A 86 -9.61 -24.49 -5.01
C LYS A 86 -9.83 -23.35 -6.01
N GLU A 87 -10.23 -23.68 -7.23
CA GLU A 87 -10.40 -22.70 -8.29
C GLU A 87 -11.68 -21.88 -8.09
N TYR A 88 -12.77 -22.52 -7.65
CA TYR A 88 -13.97 -21.81 -7.20
C TYR A 88 -13.64 -20.79 -6.09
N MET A 89 -12.85 -21.19 -5.10
CA MET A 89 -12.45 -20.28 -4.01
C MET A 89 -11.58 -19.11 -4.49
N LYS A 90 -10.79 -19.28 -5.57
CA LYS A 90 -10.06 -18.16 -6.18
C LYS A 90 -11.01 -17.13 -6.79
N ASP A 91 -12.10 -17.56 -7.43
CA ASP A 91 -13.09 -16.64 -7.99
C ASP A 91 -13.83 -15.86 -6.89
N VAL A 92 -14.16 -16.53 -5.78
CA VAL A 92 -14.71 -15.88 -4.58
C VAL A 92 -13.73 -14.85 -4.01
N GLU A 93 -12.45 -15.20 -3.89
CA GLU A 93 -11.39 -14.29 -3.41
C GLU A 93 -11.17 -13.11 -4.36
N ALA A 94 -11.23 -13.33 -5.67
CA ALA A 94 -11.13 -12.28 -6.67
C ALA A 94 -12.27 -11.26 -6.52
N MET A 95 -13.52 -11.71 -6.32
CA MET A 95 -14.64 -10.79 -6.09
C MET A 95 -14.47 -9.96 -4.82
N LEU A 96 -13.97 -10.56 -3.73
CA LEU A 96 -13.64 -9.80 -2.53
C LEU A 96 -12.54 -8.77 -2.81
N LYS A 97 -11.47 -9.16 -3.51
CA LYS A 97 -10.37 -8.25 -3.87
C LYS A 97 -10.87 -7.07 -4.69
N TYR A 98 -11.73 -7.32 -5.69
CA TYR A 98 -12.34 -6.26 -6.50
C TYR A 98 -13.19 -5.32 -5.65
N SER A 99 -14.02 -5.84 -4.75
CA SER A 99 -14.86 -5.01 -3.88
C SER A 99 -14.04 -4.07 -2.97
N LYS A 100 -12.84 -4.49 -2.55
CA LYS A 100 -11.93 -3.69 -1.71
C LYS A 100 -11.11 -2.66 -2.51
N ALA A 101 -10.86 -2.95 -3.79
CA ALA A 101 -10.12 -2.06 -4.69
C ALA A 101 -11.04 -1.00 -5.33
N ALA A 102 -12.31 -1.31 -5.52
CA ALA A 102 -13.26 -0.42 -6.19
C ALA A 102 -13.38 1.00 -5.59
N PRO A 103 -13.33 1.23 -4.26
CA PRO A 103 -13.36 2.59 -3.71
C PRO A 103 -12.25 3.53 -4.22
N TYR A 104 -11.11 2.97 -4.65
CA TYR A 104 -10.03 3.77 -5.23
C TYR A 104 -10.39 4.29 -6.62
N ASP A 105 -11.12 3.52 -7.42
CA ASP A 105 -11.48 3.89 -8.79
C ASP A 105 -12.80 4.69 -8.85
N PHE A 106 -13.70 4.54 -7.87
CA PHE A 106 -15.04 5.17 -7.89
C PHE A 106 -15.26 6.28 -6.85
N ALA A 107 -14.71 6.16 -5.63
CA ALA A 107 -14.98 7.08 -4.51
C ALA A 107 -13.83 8.08 -4.23
N GLY A 108 -12.85 8.18 -5.14
CA GLY A 108 -11.75 9.13 -5.04
C GLY A 108 -10.72 8.79 -3.95
N TYR A 109 -10.68 7.55 -3.44
CA TYR A 109 -9.73 7.16 -2.39
C TYR A 109 -8.27 7.14 -2.88
N MET A 110 -8.03 7.20 -4.19
CA MET A 110 -6.69 7.33 -4.77
C MET A 110 -5.91 8.54 -4.25
N LYS A 111 -6.58 9.60 -3.78
CA LYS A 111 -5.89 10.75 -3.17
C LYS A 111 -5.04 10.34 -1.96
N TYR A 112 -5.47 9.36 -1.17
CA TYR A 112 -4.73 8.87 0.00
C TYR A 112 -3.48 8.11 -0.40
N VAL A 113 -3.59 7.25 -1.41
CA VAL A 113 -2.45 6.50 -1.98
C VAL A 113 -1.45 7.45 -2.61
N ASN A 114 -1.90 8.46 -3.34
CA ASN A 114 -1.03 9.47 -3.96
C ASN A 114 -0.27 10.30 -2.91
N ARG A 115 -0.92 10.66 -1.78
CA ARG A 115 -0.23 11.33 -0.67
C ARG A 115 0.82 10.42 -0.03
N ALA A 116 0.49 9.15 0.21
CA ALA A 116 1.44 8.16 0.74
C ALA A 116 2.63 7.97 -0.19
N TYR A 117 2.39 7.90 -1.50
CA TYR A 117 3.44 7.82 -2.51
C TYR A 117 4.37 9.04 -2.48
N LYS A 118 3.83 10.26 -2.41
CA LYS A 118 4.65 11.48 -2.29
C LYS A 118 5.47 11.49 -0.99
N ALA A 119 4.87 11.09 0.13
CA ALA A 119 5.59 10.98 1.40
C ALA A 119 6.72 9.94 1.31
N TYR A 120 6.46 8.79 0.68
CA TYR A 120 7.47 7.77 0.43
C TYR A 120 8.64 8.31 -0.41
N VAL A 121 8.36 9.00 -1.51
CA VAL A 121 9.38 9.64 -2.36
C VAL A 121 10.23 10.61 -1.55
N TRP A 122 9.60 11.56 -0.84
CA TRP A 122 10.33 12.57 -0.08
C TRP A 122 11.07 12.00 1.13
N GLY A 123 10.54 10.94 1.76
CA GLY A 123 11.24 10.19 2.79
C GLY A 123 12.49 9.49 2.24
N MET A 124 12.40 8.87 1.06
CA MET A 124 13.56 8.25 0.40
C MET A 124 14.60 9.28 -0.07
N VAL A 125 14.17 10.44 -0.56
CA VAL A 125 15.10 11.55 -0.85
C VAL A 125 15.83 11.98 0.42
N SER A 126 15.11 12.11 1.53
CA SER A 126 15.69 12.47 2.83
C SER A 126 16.75 11.44 3.27
N PHE A 127 16.46 10.15 3.14
CA PHE A 127 17.40 9.05 3.37
C PHE A 127 18.70 9.17 2.55
N PHE A 128 18.61 9.42 1.24
CA PHE A 128 19.82 9.56 0.42
C PHE A 128 20.65 10.80 0.81
N VAL A 129 19.99 11.89 1.21
CA VAL A 129 20.69 13.09 1.70
C VAL A 129 21.37 12.81 3.03
N THR A 130 20.68 12.21 4.01
CA THR A 130 21.25 11.92 5.34
C THR A 130 22.44 10.96 5.24
N THR A 131 22.38 9.96 4.37
CA THR A 131 23.49 8.99 4.19
C THR A 131 24.76 9.60 3.60
N THR A 132 24.67 10.76 2.93
CA THR A 132 25.84 11.40 2.29
C THR A 132 26.92 11.80 3.29
N PHE A 133 26.51 12.21 4.50
CA PHE A 133 27.41 12.69 5.55
C PHE A 133 27.66 11.66 6.67
N LEU A 134 26.98 10.51 6.61
CA LEU A 134 27.19 9.40 7.54
C LEU A 134 28.45 8.57 7.18
N PRO A 135 28.89 7.68 8.07
CA PRO A 135 29.99 6.74 7.81
C PRO A 135 29.81 5.93 6.51
N VAL A 136 30.93 5.42 5.97
CA VAL A 136 31.00 4.78 4.65
C VAL A 136 30.04 3.58 4.53
N GLU A 137 29.81 2.86 5.62
CA GLU A 137 28.92 1.70 5.70
C GLU A 137 27.47 2.07 5.32
N PHE A 138 27.00 3.25 5.74
CA PHE A 138 25.67 3.76 5.40
C PHE A 138 25.58 4.15 3.92
N LYS A 139 26.67 4.66 3.33
CA LYS A 139 26.74 4.97 1.90
C LYS A 139 26.67 3.70 1.05
N ILE A 140 27.38 2.65 1.45
CA ILE A 140 27.31 1.34 0.76
C ILE A 140 25.89 0.78 0.87
N THR A 141 25.29 0.88 2.06
CA THR A 141 23.92 0.40 2.29
C THR A 141 22.90 1.15 1.45
N SER A 142 23.02 2.48 1.34
CA SER A 142 22.11 3.28 0.49
C SER A 142 22.24 2.92 -0.99
N LEU A 143 23.46 2.64 -1.48
CA LEU A 143 23.68 2.14 -2.84
C LEU A 143 23.04 0.77 -3.09
N ILE A 144 23.14 -0.16 -2.14
CA ILE A 144 22.49 -1.48 -2.23
C ILE A 144 20.96 -1.31 -2.29
N LEU A 145 20.39 -0.41 -1.48
CA LEU A 145 18.95 -0.18 -1.42
C LEU A 145 18.41 0.66 -2.59
N LEU A 146 19.27 1.32 -3.36
CA LEU A 146 18.84 2.16 -4.48
C LEU A 146 17.97 1.39 -5.48
N ILE A 147 18.39 0.19 -5.87
CA ILE A 147 17.66 -0.62 -6.85
C ILE A 147 16.25 -1.00 -6.33
N PRO A 148 16.10 -1.66 -5.15
CA PRO A 148 14.77 -2.01 -4.66
C PRO A 148 13.89 -0.77 -4.39
N ILE A 149 14.47 0.36 -3.97
CA ILE A 149 13.72 1.62 -3.82
C ILE A 149 13.20 2.10 -5.19
N LEU A 150 14.04 2.16 -6.22
CA LEU A 150 13.61 2.59 -7.56
C LEU A 150 12.53 1.66 -8.14
N LEU A 151 12.70 0.35 -8.01
CA LEU A 151 11.70 -0.63 -8.44
C LEU A 151 10.39 -0.47 -7.67
N SER A 152 10.46 -0.20 -6.36
CA SER A 152 9.28 0.08 -5.55
C SER A 152 8.54 1.32 -6.06
N LEU A 153 9.27 2.41 -6.37
CA LEU A 153 8.68 3.67 -6.87
C LEU A 153 7.98 3.50 -8.20
N LEU A 154 8.60 2.78 -9.14
CA LEU A 154 8.04 2.51 -10.47
C LEU A 154 6.79 1.62 -10.38
N SER A 155 6.83 0.60 -9.53
CA SER A 155 5.71 -0.34 -9.37
C SER A 155 4.55 0.30 -8.58
N LEU A 156 4.82 1.03 -7.51
CA LEU A 156 3.80 1.76 -6.72
C LEU A 156 3.03 2.78 -7.58
N ARG A 157 3.72 3.49 -8.49
CA ARG A 157 3.06 4.43 -9.42
C ARG A 157 2.01 3.76 -10.29
N LYS A 158 2.20 2.47 -10.60
CA LYS A 158 1.26 1.63 -11.37
C LYS A 158 0.30 0.83 -10.48
N ARG A 159 0.30 1.07 -9.16
CA ARG A 159 -0.44 0.28 -8.15
C ARG A 159 -0.09 -1.21 -8.14
N GLY A 160 1.14 -1.57 -8.48
CA GLY A 160 1.60 -2.95 -8.46
C GLY A 160 1.86 -3.47 -7.04
N TYR A 161 1.37 -4.66 -6.72
CA TYR A 161 1.61 -5.30 -5.42
C TYR A 161 3.10 -5.50 -5.09
N THR A 162 3.92 -5.81 -6.09
CA THR A 162 5.39 -5.95 -5.91
C THR A 162 6.02 -4.67 -5.37
N GLY A 163 5.57 -3.50 -5.84
CA GLY A 163 6.07 -2.21 -5.37
C GLY A 163 5.77 -1.98 -3.89
N LEU A 164 4.57 -2.37 -3.45
CA LEU A 164 4.18 -2.33 -2.04
C LEU A 164 5.08 -3.22 -1.18
N MET A 165 5.36 -4.44 -1.62
CA MET A 165 6.24 -5.37 -0.90
C MET A 165 7.68 -4.85 -0.80
N LEU A 166 8.22 -4.32 -1.91
CA LEU A 166 9.57 -3.73 -1.92
C LEU A 166 9.65 -2.50 -1.01
N ALA A 167 8.61 -1.66 -0.97
CA ALA A 167 8.58 -0.52 -0.06
C ALA A 167 8.62 -0.97 1.42
N PHE A 168 7.82 -1.97 1.80
CA PHE A 168 7.87 -2.50 3.17
C PHE A 168 9.20 -3.15 3.52
N ALA A 169 9.85 -3.80 2.56
CA ALA A 169 11.17 -4.39 2.78
C ALA A 169 12.27 -3.32 2.89
N ALA A 170 12.20 -2.24 2.11
CA ALA A 170 13.26 -1.25 2.01
C ALA A 170 13.24 -0.21 3.14
N VAL A 171 12.08 0.20 3.65
CA VAL A 171 11.94 1.34 4.60
C VAL A 171 12.57 1.15 5.99
N PRO A 172 12.67 -0.05 6.59
CA PRO A 172 13.22 -0.17 7.95
C PRO A 172 14.63 0.40 8.11
N ILE A 173 15.51 0.23 7.11
CA ILE A 173 16.89 0.73 7.15
C ILE A 173 16.95 2.26 7.11
N PRO A 174 16.27 2.94 6.17
CA PRO A 174 16.05 4.39 6.22
C PRO A 174 15.56 4.87 7.60
N LEU A 175 14.51 4.27 8.17
CA LEU A 175 14.03 4.71 9.50
C LEU A 175 15.12 4.67 10.58
N ILE A 176 15.94 3.61 10.61
CA ILE A 176 17.07 3.52 11.54
C ILE A 176 18.11 4.62 11.23
N THR A 177 18.41 4.83 9.95
CA THR A 177 19.35 5.84 9.48
C THR A 177 18.92 7.26 9.88
N GLY A 178 17.65 7.59 9.67
CA GLY A 178 17.06 8.87 10.08
C GLY A 178 17.17 9.08 11.59
N ALA A 179 16.86 8.07 12.41
CA ALA A 179 17.00 8.16 13.86
C ALA A 179 18.46 8.36 14.31
N LEU A 180 19.40 7.64 13.68
CA LEU A 180 20.83 7.81 13.95
C LEU A 180 21.33 9.19 13.53
N ALA A 181 20.90 9.70 12.39
CA ALA A 181 21.24 11.04 11.93
C ALA A 181 20.73 12.09 12.92
N VAL A 182 19.47 12.03 13.33
CA VAL A 182 18.91 12.97 14.32
C VAL A 182 19.73 12.94 15.60
N ARG A 183 20.04 11.75 16.13
CA ARG A 183 20.85 11.63 17.34
C ARG A 183 22.24 12.22 17.16
N ALA A 184 22.99 11.76 16.16
CA ALA A 184 24.39 12.14 15.97
C ALA A 184 24.56 13.63 15.69
N TYR A 185 23.72 14.21 14.82
CA TYR A 185 23.85 15.62 14.46
C TYR A 185 23.24 16.58 15.50
N SER A 186 22.39 16.09 16.42
CA SER A 186 21.92 16.91 17.54
C SER A 186 23.05 17.18 18.56
N GLU A 187 24.02 16.27 18.70
CA GLU A 187 25.14 16.42 19.64
C GLU A 187 26.03 17.63 19.31
N VAL A 188 26.09 18.02 18.03
CA VAL A 188 26.78 19.22 17.53
C VAL A 188 26.22 20.51 18.16
N PHE A 189 24.95 20.52 18.54
CA PHE A 189 24.29 21.67 19.17
C PHE A 189 24.38 21.66 20.70
N ILE A 190 24.78 20.53 21.29
CA ILE A 190 24.80 20.32 22.74
C ILE A 190 26.22 20.50 23.28
N THR A 191 27.23 20.03 22.55
CA THR A 191 28.62 20.00 23.04
C THR A 191 29.58 20.74 22.12
N PRO A 192 30.43 21.65 22.66
CA PRO A 192 31.44 22.35 21.88
C PRO A 192 32.45 21.41 21.20
N ASN A 193 32.76 20.28 21.83
CA ASN A 193 33.70 19.30 21.29
C ASN A 193 33.16 18.65 20.01
N ALA A 194 31.89 18.21 19.99
CA ALA A 194 31.29 17.62 18.80
C ALA A 194 31.23 18.61 17.63
N LEU A 195 31.02 19.91 17.89
CA LEU A 195 31.07 20.94 16.85
C LEU A 195 32.47 21.11 16.27
N GLN A 196 33.51 21.10 17.11
CA GLN A 196 34.90 21.20 16.65
C GLN A 196 35.32 19.95 15.86
N GLU A 197 34.96 18.76 16.33
CA GLU A 197 35.21 17.49 15.64
C GLU A 197 34.52 17.46 14.27
N ALA A 198 33.26 17.88 14.20
CA ALA A 198 32.53 17.96 12.93
C ALA A 198 33.15 18.97 11.96
N ALA A 199 33.55 20.15 12.46
CA ALA A 199 34.22 21.18 11.65
C ALA A 199 35.56 20.70 11.08
N GLN A 200 36.38 20.04 11.92
CA GLN A 200 37.66 19.48 11.50
C GLN A 200 37.49 18.31 10.53
N GLY A 201 36.57 17.38 10.83
CA GLY A 201 36.31 16.20 9.99
C GLY A 201 35.76 16.56 8.60
N LEU A 202 35.04 17.67 8.49
CA LEU A 202 34.54 18.21 7.22
C LEU A 202 35.49 19.21 6.54
N GLY A 203 36.53 19.68 7.25
CA GLY A 203 37.44 20.71 6.74
C GLY A 203 36.77 22.08 6.53
N VAL A 204 35.77 22.42 7.34
CA VAL A 204 34.96 23.65 7.21
C VAL A 204 34.95 24.47 8.50
N SER A 205 34.43 25.70 8.44
CA SER A 205 34.23 26.53 9.63
C SER A 205 33.20 25.90 10.59
N ALA A 206 33.30 26.22 11.88
CA ALA A 206 32.32 25.78 12.88
C ALA A 206 30.89 26.19 12.50
N THR A 207 30.69 27.43 12.02
CA THR A 207 29.39 27.90 11.55
C THR A 207 28.85 27.04 10.41
N THR A 208 29.70 26.69 9.44
CA THR A 208 29.30 25.81 8.32
C THR A 208 28.95 24.42 8.81
N ALA A 209 29.74 23.83 9.72
CA ALA A 209 29.46 22.52 10.30
C ALA A 209 28.13 22.50 11.06
N GLN A 210 27.84 23.56 11.80
CA GLN A 210 26.58 23.73 12.53
C GLN A 210 25.37 23.81 11.58
N ILE A 211 25.49 24.52 10.45
CA ILE A 211 24.44 24.57 9.42
C ILE A 211 24.21 23.18 8.82
N ILE A 212 25.29 22.47 8.46
CA ILE A 212 25.20 21.10 7.90
C ILE A 212 24.51 20.17 8.90
N ALA A 213 24.91 20.20 10.17
CA ALA A 213 24.28 19.41 11.21
C ALA A 213 22.78 19.72 11.35
N GLY A 214 22.41 21.00 11.30
CA GLY A 214 21.00 21.41 11.35
C GLY A 214 20.19 20.87 10.17
N VAL A 215 20.75 20.94 8.96
CA VAL A 215 20.13 20.35 7.75
C VAL A 215 19.98 18.84 7.89
N MET A 216 21.00 18.14 8.41
CA MET A 216 20.93 16.69 8.61
C MET A 216 19.89 16.28 9.66
N VAL A 217 19.75 17.02 10.77
CA VAL A 217 18.69 16.79 11.75
C VAL A 217 17.31 16.98 11.10
N LEU A 218 17.12 18.04 10.31
CA LEU A 218 15.86 18.29 9.60
C LEU A 218 15.51 17.16 8.65
N PHE A 219 16.46 16.69 7.83
CA PHE A 219 16.22 15.56 6.93
C PHE A 219 15.99 14.26 7.68
N GLY A 220 16.69 13.99 8.79
CA GLY A 220 16.45 12.81 9.61
C GLY A 220 15.05 12.79 10.24
N ILE A 221 14.57 13.94 10.73
CA ILE A 221 13.19 14.07 11.23
C ILE A 221 12.18 13.89 10.09
N ALA A 222 12.42 14.54 8.94
CA ALA A 222 11.55 14.43 7.77
C ALA A 222 11.45 12.98 7.28
N GLU A 223 12.58 12.28 7.19
CA GLU A 223 12.68 10.86 6.86
C GLU A 223 11.79 10.01 7.77
N LEU A 224 11.96 10.14 9.09
CA LEU A 224 11.20 9.39 10.08
C LEU A 224 9.68 9.60 9.94
N LEU A 225 9.25 10.87 9.86
CA LEU A 225 7.84 11.21 9.79
C LEU A 225 7.21 10.75 8.47
N LEU A 226 7.87 11.04 7.35
CA LEU A 226 7.34 10.76 6.02
C LEU A 226 7.28 9.26 5.74
N LEU A 227 8.32 8.50 6.10
CA LEU A 227 8.35 7.06 5.86
C LEU A 227 7.42 6.29 6.81
N SER A 228 7.30 6.72 8.07
CA SER A 228 6.33 6.14 9.01
C SER A 228 4.89 6.36 8.53
N TYR A 229 4.57 7.59 8.10
CA TYR A 229 3.28 7.90 7.49
C TYR A 229 3.04 7.10 6.22
N ALA A 230 4.03 7.00 5.33
CA ALA A 230 3.93 6.25 4.08
C ALA A 230 3.63 4.77 4.32
N ILE A 231 4.40 4.09 5.20
CA ILE A 231 4.14 2.69 5.56
C ILE A 231 2.73 2.53 6.11
N TYR A 232 2.35 3.36 7.08
CA TYR A 232 1.03 3.26 7.70
C TYR A 232 -0.09 3.37 6.65
N MET A 233 0.01 4.38 5.77
CA MET A 233 -0.98 4.61 4.73
C MET A 233 -0.97 3.51 3.67
N PHE A 234 0.20 3.01 3.28
CA PHE A 234 0.32 1.87 2.36
C PHE A 234 -0.29 0.61 2.95
N TYR A 235 -0.11 0.35 4.25
CA TYR A 235 -0.72 -0.80 4.92
C TYR A 235 -2.24 -0.66 5.01
N LYS A 236 -2.73 0.52 5.41
CA LYS A 236 -4.15 0.86 5.49
C LYS A 236 -4.83 0.75 4.13
N HIS A 237 -4.16 1.21 3.08
CA HIS A 237 -4.66 1.24 1.71
C HIS A 237 -4.08 0.14 0.81
N ARG A 238 -3.59 -0.96 1.39
CA ARG A 238 -2.94 -2.07 0.66
C ARG A 238 -3.81 -2.67 -0.45
N HIS A 239 -5.13 -2.59 -0.30
CA HIS A 239 -6.09 -3.08 -1.28
C HIS A 239 -6.16 -2.26 -2.57
N ALA A 240 -5.55 -1.06 -2.59
CA ALA A 240 -5.37 -0.30 -3.82
C ALA A 240 -4.34 -0.95 -4.77
N PHE A 241 -3.51 -1.85 -4.26
CA PHE A 241 -2.43 -2.49 -5.02
C PHE A 241 -2.85 -3.90 -5.43
N LEU A 242 -2.80 -4.18 -6.74
CA LEU A 242 -3.30 -5.42 -7.34
C LEU A 242 -2.19 -6.31 -7.86
#